data_AF-A0AAD2JKJ5-F1
#
_entry.id   AF-A0AAD2JKJ5-F1
#
_cell.length_a   1.000
_cell.length_b   1.000
_cell.length_c   1.000
_cell.angle_alpha   90.00
_cell.angle_beta   90.00
_cell.angle_gamma   90.00
#
_symmetry.space_group_name_H-M   'P 1'
#
loop_
_entity.id
_entity.type
_entity.pdbx_description
1 polymer ?
#
loop_
_entity_poly.entity_id
_entity_poly.type
_entity_poly.pdbx_seq_one_letter_code
_entity_poly.pdbx_strand_id
1 'polypeptide(L)'
;MKVFLHYEDNDNADYHKTLKITLPKSWKSGPASNLLSQFVESYNAKFEETNPLSVENMHLSLRKVIERSEKSELVALCSDDVVIDEIPDRGDVYICHGASKTKGDMEAEEKAVRKEQEDLLKNTVSCTRFGCSNRFRKEGPVPDCQYHRLPPVFHETAKYWACCPKKKAYDWEEFQRIPGCMTGKCTDVKEDGQKLFLGGTDLREQASEGAKLKSIDDFNKAQAQGGEAAPVLDRLKKVMQELDVEPELFDQVVNGIKKELEPQGLADADLLKAVADELGSNLKKMMKNVAAEQLRIK
;
A
#
# COMPACT_ATOMS: atom_id res chain seq x y z
N MET A 1 -30.99 40.75 -13.89
CA MET A 1 -30.78 39.31 -13.74
C MET A 1 -32.09 38.62 -14.07
N LYS A 2 -32.06 37.71 -15.03
CA LYS A 2 -33.19 36.85 -15.37
C LYS A 2 -32.81 35.42 -15.01
N VAL A 3 -33.77 34.62 -14.57
CA VAL A 3 -33.55 33.19 -14.28
C VAL A 3 -34.71 32.40 -14.88
N PHE A 4 -34.43 31.17 -15.27
CA PHE A 4 -35.42 30.23 -15.76
C PHE A 4 -35.58 29.12 -14.73
N LEU A 5 -36.81 28.91 -14.26
CA LEU A 5 -37.15 27.90 -13.28
C LEU A 5 -37.89 26.75 -13.98
N HIS A 6 -37.33 25.55 -13.99
CA HIS A 6 -37.81 24.37 -14.70
C HIS A 6 -38.29 23.30 -13.73
N TYR A 7 -39.56 22.93 -13.79
CA TYR A 7 -40.06 21.72 -13.16
C TYR A 7 -40.33 20.68 -14.24
N GLU A 8 -39.47 19.66 -14.26
CA GLU A 8 -39.49 18.53 -15.20
C GLU A 8 -39.40 17.18 -14.47
N ASP A 9 -39.41 17.20 -13.13
CA ASP A 9 -39.18 16.05 -12.25
C ASP A 9 -40.43 15.18 -12.05
N ASN A 10 -41.44 15.32 -12.91
CA ASN A 10 -42.65 14.52 -12.91
C ASN A 10 -42.68 13.63 -14.17
N ASP A 11 -43.08 12.37 -14.03
CA ASP A 11 -43.20 11.44 -15.16
C ASP A 11 -44.21 11.94 -16.21
N ASN A 12 -45.23 12.68 -15.79
CA ASN A 12 -46.20 13.28 -16.70
C ASN A 12 -45.75 14.69 -17.15
N ALA A 13 -45.45 14.81 -18.44
CA ALA A 13 -45.04 16.05 -19.09
C ALA A 13 -46.12 17.16 -19.04
N ASP A 14 -47.40 16.83 -18.84
CA ASP A 14 -48.47 17.82 -18.70
C ASP A 14 -48.30 18.70 -17.44
N TYR A 15 -47.61 18.17 -16.44
CA TYR A 15 -47.25 18.89 -15.22
C TYR A 15 -45.92 19.62 -15.33
N HIS A 16 -45.21 19.55 -16.47
CA HIS A 16 -43.97 20.29 -16.61
C HIS A 16 -44.26 21.79 -16.74
N LYS A 17 -43.43 22.60 -16.09
CA LYS A 17 -43.58 24.05 -16.12
C LYS A 17 -42.25 24.76 -16.12
N THR A 18 -42.06 25.64 -17.08
CA THR A 18 -40.95 26.60 -17.10
C THR A 18 -41.47 28.00 -16.78
N LEU A 19 -40.86 28.65 -15.79
CA LEU A 19 -41.19 30.02 -15.39
C LEU A 19 -39.96 30.92 -15.58
N LYS A 20 -40.11 31.95 -16.40
CA LYS A 20 -39.08 32.98 -16.60
C LYS A 20 -39.32 34.15 -15.67
N ILE A 21 -38.40 34.40 -14.74
CA ILE A 21 -38.51 35.48 -13.76
C ILE A 21 -37.44 36.54 -14.05
N THR A 22 -37.84 37.81 -14.03
CA THR A 22 -36.90 38.95 -13.96
C THR A 22 -36.76 39.37 -12.51
N LEU A 23 -35.58 39.16 -11.92
CA LEU A 23 -35.39 39.31 -10.48
C LEU A 23 -35.35 40.78 -10.03
N PRO A 24 -36.18 41.18 -9.05
CA PRO A 24 -36.10 42.49 -8.43
C PRO A 24 -34.79 42.63 -7.63
N LYS A 25 -34.36 43.87 -7.35
CA LYS A 25 -33.06 44.14 -6.71
C LYS A 25 -32.94 43.47 -5.33
N SER A 26 -34.03 43.41 -4.57
CA SER A 26 -34.08 42.79 -3.23
C SER A 26 -33.85 41.27 -3.26
N TRP A 27 -34.25 40.58 -4.34
CA TRP A 27 -34.13 39.13 -4.43
C TRP A 27 -32.77 38.66 -4.93
N LYS A 28 -32.04 39.53 -5.65
CA LYS A 28 -30.67 39.20 -6.11
C LYS A 28 -29.74 38.91 -4.93
N SER A 29 -29.84 39.70 -3.86
CA SER A 29 -29.08 39.52 -2.62
C SER A 29 -29.85 38.71 -1.57
N GLY A 30 -31.00 38.15 -1.93
CA GLY A 30 -31.85 37.38 -1.04
C GLY A 30 -31.59 35.87 -1.17
N PRO A 31 -32.19 35.06 -0.28
CA PRO A 31 -32.07 33.62 -0.33
C PRO A 31 -32.78 33.02 -1.55
N ALA A 32 -32.24 31.91 -2.04
CA ALA A 32 -32.77 31.13 -3.16
C ALA A 32 -34.17 30.58 -2.86
N SER A 33 -34.53 30.36 -1.59
CA SER A 33 -35.88 29.97 -1.15
C SER A 33 -37.00 30.87 -1.67
N ASN A 34 -36.74 32.16 -1.90
CA ASN A 34 -37.72 33.07 -2.50
C ASN A 34 -38.13 32.65 -3.92
N LEU A 35 -37.19 32.10 -4.69
CA LEU A 35 -37.45 31.61 -6.04
C LEU A 35 -38.35 30.37 -6.00
N LEU A 36 -38.12 29.47 -5.05
CA LEU A 36 -38.92 28.27 -4.86
C LEU A 36 -40.35 28.61 -4.49
N SER A 37 -40.55 29.47 -3.48
CA SER A 37 -41.87 29.93 -3.07
C SER A 37 -42.66 30.57 -4.21
N GLN A 38 -42.00 31.46 -4.98
CA GLN A 38 -42.63 32.11 -6.14
C GLN A 38 -43.00 31.11 -7.24
N PHE A 39 -42.17 30.07 -7.45
CA PHE A 39 -42.46 29.02 -8.42
C PHE A 39 -43.66 28.19 -7.99
N VAL A 40 -43.68 27.71 -6.74
CA VAL A 40 -44.76 26.88 -6.18
C VAL A 40 -46.09 27.63 -6.22
N GLU A 41 -46.13 28.90 -5.82
CA GLU A 41 -47.33 29.73 -5.92
C GLU A 41 -47.82 29.85 -7.36
N SER A 42 -46.92 30.16 -8.30
CA SER A 42 -47.28 30.24 -9.71
C SER A 42 -47.77 28.90 -10.26
N TYR A 43 -47.13 27.80 -9.88
CA TYR A 43 -47.45 26.45 -10.32
C TYR A 43 -48.82 26.00 -9.81
N ASN A 44 -49.06 26.12 -8.50
CA ASN A 44 -50.31 25.72 -7.87
C ASN A 44 -51.50 26.54 -8.37
N ALA A 45 -51.30 27.81 -8.75
CA ALA A 45 -52.36 28.60 -9.39
C ALA A 45 -53.00 27.92 -10.63
N LYS A 46 -52.32 26.97 -11.27
CA LYS A 46 -52.86 26.14 -12.35
C LYS A 46 -53.14 24.69 -11.95
N PHE A 47 -52.37 24.14 -11.01
CA PHE A 47 -52.31 22.69 -10.75
C PHE A 47 -52.68 22.27 -9.32
N GLU A 48 -53.17 23.18 -8.48
CA GLU A 48 -53.50 22.92 -7.06
C GLU A 48 -54.43 21.72 -6.86
N GLU A 49 -55.44 21.54 -7.71
CA GLU A 49 -56.41 20.44 -7.58
C GLU A 49 -55.88 19.08 -8.08
N THR A 50 -54.86 19.07 -8.95
CA THR A 50 -54.42 17.86 -9.68
C THR A 50 -53.07 17.34 -9.22
N ASN A 51 -52.11 18.24 -9.00
CA ASN A 51 -50.75 17.89 -8.58
C ASN A 51 -50.16 19.03 -7.73
N PRO A 52 -50.64 19.30 -6.51
CA PRO A 52 -50.15 20.41 -5.70
C PRO A 52 -48.69 20.19 -5.28
N LEU A 53 -47.87 21.23 -5.43
CA LEU A 53 -46.50 21.25 -4.93
C LEU A 53 -46.43 21.96 -3.58
N SER A 54 -45.54 21.50 -2.70
CA SER A 54 -45.23 22.16 -1.41
C SER A 54 -43.76 22.55 -1.37
N VAL A 55 -43.48 23.73 -0.81
CA VAL A 55 -42.10 24.23 -0.63
C VAL A 55 -41.28 23.30 0.26
N GLU A 56 -41.89 22.62 1.22
CA GLU A 56 -41.21 21.72 2.17
C GLU A 56 -40.65 20.47 1.50
N ASN A 57 -41.25 20.03 0.39
CA ASN A 57 -40.92 18.79 -0.30
C ASN A 57 -40.17 19.04 -1.62
N MET A 58 -39.74 20.27 -1.87
CA MET A 58 -39.08 20.65 -3.11
C MET A 58 -37.78 21.38 -2.82
N HIS A 59 -36.81 21.24 -3.71
CA HIS A 59 -35.55 21.97 -3.65
C HIS A 59 -35.14 22.47 -5.03
N LEU A 60 -34.24 23.46 -5.04
CA LEU A 60 -33.68 24.01 -6.27
C LEU A 60 -32.36 23.31 -6.58
N SER A 61 -32.08 23.10 -7.85
CA SER A 61 -30.87 22.46 -8.33
C SER A 61 -30.33 23.17 -9.57
N LEU A 62 -29.00 23.18 -9.73
CA LEU A 62 -28.33 23.69 -10.92
C LEU A 62 -27.71 22.54 -11.71
N ARG A 63 -27.76 22.64 -13.04
CA ARG A 63 -27.07 21.70 -13.91
C ARG A 63 -25.58 22.06 -13.95
N LYS A 64 -24.74 21.18 -13.41
CA LYS A 64 -23.28 21.32 -13.47
C LYS A 64 -22.70 20.33 -14.47
N VAL A 65 -21.79 20.80 -15.32
CA VAL A 65 -21.02 19.94 -16.23
C VAL A 65 -19.82 19.40 -15.48
N ILE A 66 -19.68 18.07 -15.42
CA ILE A 66 -18.54 17.44 -14.77
C ILE A 66 -17.34 17.55 -15.71
N GLU A 67 -16.34 18.36 -15.34
CA GLU A 67 -15.08 18.54 -16.08
C GLU A 67 -14.31 17.21 -16.17
N ARG A 68 -14.71 16.32 -17.09
CA ARG A 68 -14.06 15.06 -17.55
C ARG A 68 -15.02 14.07 -18.20
N SER A 69 -16.33 14.28 -18.11
CA SER A 69 -17.33 13.46 -18.79
C SER A 69 -18.34 14.38 -19.49
N GLU A 70 -18.82 14.02 -20.67
CA GLU A 70 -19.93 14.74 -21.35
C GLU A 70 -21.27 14.64 -20.58
N LYS A 71 -21.26 14.19 -19.33
CA LYS A 71 -22.42 14.07 -18.44
C LYS A 71 -22.56 15.34 -17.60
N SER A 72 -23.80 15.79 -17.51
CA SER A 72 -24.21 16.84 -16.57
C SER A 72 -24.98 16.22 -15.42
N GLU A 73 -24.78 16.76 -14.22
CA GLU A 73 -25.50 16.36 -13.01
C GLU A 73 -26.24 17.55 -12.41
N LEU A 74 -27.37 17.28 -11.75
CA LEU A 74 -28.09 18.28 -10.98
C LEU A 74 -27.51 18.32 -9.57
N VAL A 75 -27.03 19.50 -9.18
CA VAL A 75 -26.49 19.77 -7.85
C VAL A 75 -27.48 20.62 -7.09
N ALA A 76 -27.93 20.14 -5.93
CA ALA A 76 -28.87 20.85 -5.08
C ALA A 76 -28.26 22.16 -4.55
N LEU A 77 -29.05 23.23 -4.58
CA LEU A 77 -28.77 24.52 -3.96
C LEU A 77 -29.33 24.54 -2.54
N CYS A 78 -28.61 25.23 -1.65
CA CYS A 78 -29.11 25.50 -0.32
C CYS A 78 -30.22 26.55 -0.36
N SER A 79 -31.21 26.43 0.52
CA SER A 79 -32.34 27.36 0.58
C SER A 79 -31.92 28.78 0.99
N ASP A 80 -30.82 28.91 1.73
CA ASP A 80 -30.20 30.16 2.19
C ASP A 80 -29.08 30.67 1.25
N ASP A 81 -28.86 30.04 0.10
CA ASP A 81 -27.91 30.53 -0.89
C ASP A 81 -28.30 31.89 -1.46
N VAL A 82 -27.30 32.74 -1.66
CA VAL A 82 -27.50 34.06 -2.25
C VAL A 82 -27.63 33.92 -3.76
N VAL A 83 -28.77 34.32 -4.30
CA VAL A 83 -29.13 34.09 -5.71
C VAL A 83 -28.09 34.63 -6.69
N ILE A 84 -27.56 35.84 -6.48
CA ILE A 84 -26.59 36.46 -7.40
C ILE A 84 -25.21 35.77 -7.38
N ASP A 85 -24.88 35.08 -6.29
CA ASP A 85 -23.58 34.45 -6.12
C ASP A 85 -23.58 33.05 -6.73
N GLU A 86 -24.67 32.29 -6.57
CA GLU A 86 -24.76 30.90 -7.03
C GLU A 86 -25.39 30.74 -8.42
N ILE A 87 -26.36 31.58 -8.79
CA ILE A 87 -27.10 31.44 -10.04
C ILE A 87 -26.55 32.46 -11.06
N PRO A 88 -26.18 32.05 -12.29
CA PRO A 88 -25.72 33.00 -13.31
C PRO A 88 -26.88 33.79 -13.93
N ASP A 89 -26.60 34.96 -14.54
CA ASP A 89 -27.62 35.69 -15.30
C ASP A 89 -28.10 34.85 -16.49
N ARG A 90 -29.41 34.73 -16.63
CA ARG A 90 -30.10 33.81 -17.55
C ARG A 90 -29.82 32.33 -17.27
N GLY A 91 -29.43 31.98 -16.04
CA GLY A 91 -29.24 30.59 -15.62
C GLY A 91 -30.53 29.79 -15.54
N ASP A 92 -30.41 28.50 -15.83
CA ASP A 92 -31.47 27.50 -15.69
C ASP A 92 -31.37 26.84 -14.31
N VAL A 93 -32.43 26.96 -13.53
CA VAL A 93 -32.61 26.36 -12.21
C VAL A 93 -33.71 25.32 -12.33
N TYR A 94 -33.47 24.14 -11.80
CA TYR A 94 -34.38 23.01 -11.84
C TYR A 94 -35.03 22.85 -10.47
N ILE A 95 -36.34 22.57 -10.43
CA ILE A 95 -37.05 22.22 -9.21
C ILE A 95 -37.19 20.71 -9.17
N CYS A 96 -36.69 20.09 -8.10
CA CYS A 96 -36.69 18.65 -7.88
C CYS A 96 -37.43 18.30 -6.58
N HIS A 97 -38.00 17.09 -6.52
CA HIS A 97 -38.61 16.55 -5.31
C HIS A 97 -37.54 16.21 -4.27
N GLY A 98 -37.84 16.52 -3.01
CA GLY A 98 -36.95 16.38 -1.86
C GLY A 98 -36.86 17.69 -1.08
N ALA A 99 -36.74 17.59 0.24
CA ALA A 99 -36.71 18.75 1.11
C ALA A 99 -35.51 19.67 0.83
N SER A 100 -35.76 20.97 0.77
CA SER A 100 -34.68 21.97 0.71
C SER A 100 -33.87 21.96 2.00
N LYS A 101 -32.55 22.05 1.89
CA LYS A 101 -31.63 22.10 3.05
C LYS A 101 -30.97 23.46 3.13
N THR A 102 -30.74 23.96 4.33
CA THR A 102 -29.87 25.13 4.54
C THR A 102 -28.40 24.70 4.58
N LYS A 103 -27.46 25.65 4.46
CA LYS A 103 -26.04 25.38 4.71
C LYS A 103 -25.81 24.79 6.09
N GLY A 104 -26.50 25.32 7.10
CA GLY A 104 -26.43 24.83 8.48
C GLY A 104 -26.89 23.37 8.62
N ASP A 105 -27.94 22.97 7.89
CA ASP A 105 -28.42 21.59 7.90
C ASP A 105 -27.42 20.64 7.26
N MET A 106 -26.84 21.01 6.12
CA MET A 106 -25.82 20.20 5.46
C MET A 106 -24.56 20.04 6.32
N GLU A 107 -24.09 21.13 6.93
CA GLU A 107 -22.95 21.10 7.87
C GLU A 107 -23.25 20.25 9.11
N ALA A 108 -24.48 20.34 9.63
CA ALA A 108 -24.92 19.54 10.77
C ALA A 108 -25.01 18.04 10.42
N GLU A 109 -25.55 17.70 9.25
CA GLU A 109 -25.57 16.33 8.73
C GLU A 109 -24.15 15.79 8.53
N GLU A 110 -23.25 16.54 7.89
CA GLU A 110 -21.85 16.13 7.70
C GLU A 110 -21.16 15.91 9.05
N LYS A 111 -21.37 16.81 10.00
CA LYS A 111 -20.84 16.68 11.36
C LYS A 111 -21.44 15.48 12.09
N ALA A 112 -22.73 15.19 11.91
CA ALA A 112 -23.38 14.02 12.50
C ALA A 112 -22.81 12.73 11.90
N VAL A 113 -22.66 12.64 10.57
CA VAL A 113 -22.03 11.50 9.88
C VAL A 113 -20.60 11.31 10.36
N ARG A 114 -19.80 12.39 10.44
CA ARG A 114 -18.43 12.32 10.93
C ARG A 114 -18.38 11.85 12.39
N LYS A 115 -19.27 12.37 13.23
CA LYS A 115 -19.37 11.95 14.63
C LYS A 115 -19.78 10.49 14.76
N GLU A 116 -20.74 10.02 13.97
CA GLU A 116 -21.15 8.62 13.93
C GLU A 116 -20.00 7.71 13.49
N GLN A 117 -19.24 8.10 12.46
CA GLN A 117 -18.03 7.38 12.05
C GLN A 117 -16.96 7.38 13.16
N GLU A 118 -16.76 8.51 13.85
CA GLU A 118 -15.84 8.60 14.98
C GLU A 118 -16.29 7.71 16.14
N ASP A 119 -17.57 7.69 16.46
CA ASP A 119 -18.16 6.86 17.51
C ASP A 119 -18.09 5.37 17.14
N LEU A 120 -18.25 5.02 15.86
CA LEU A 120 -18.02 3.67 15.34
C LEU A 120 -16.54 3.26 15.50
N LEU A 121 -15.61 4.15 15.16
CA LEU A 121 -14.17 3.91 15.29
C LEU A 121 -13.72 3.78 16.75
N LYS A 122 -14.30 4.58 17.66
CA LYS A 122 -14.03 4.50 19.11
C LYS A 122 -14.54 3.21 19.74
N ASN A 123 -15.72 2.76 19.32
CA ASN A 123 -16.36 1.58 19.90
C ASN A 123 -15.92 0.26 19.24
N THR A 124 -15.07 0.30 18.21
CA THR A 124 -14.61 -0.91 17.51
C THR A 124 -13.10 -0.96 17.41
N VAL A 125 -12.56 -2.16 17.53
CA VAL A 125 -11.15 -2.47 17.25
C VAL A 125 -11.00 -3.13 15.89
N SER A 126 -9.90 -2.83 15.21
CA SER A 126 -9.53 -3.47 13.96
C SER A 126 -8.86 -4.82 14.21
N CYS A 127 -9.18 -5.82 13.38
CA CYS A 127 -8.46 -7.08 13.39
C CYS A 127 -6.96 -6.88 13.09
N THR A 128 -6.10 -7.60 13.80
CA THR A 128 -4.63 -7.56 13.62
C THR A 128 -4.11 -8.56 12.60
N ARG A 129 -4.94 -9.53 12.17
CA ARG A 129 -4.54 -10.55 11.20
C ARG A 129 -4.38 -9.94 9.80
N PHE A 130 -3.34 -10.35 9.08
CA PHE A 130 -3.00 -9.76 7.79
C PHE A 130 -4.09 -9.94 6.74
N GLY A 131 -4.43 -8.86 6.04
CA GLY A 131 -5.44 -8.86 4.97
C GLY A 131 -6.89 -8.82 5.47
N CYS A 132 -7.14 -8.85 6.79
CA CYS A 132 -8.48 -8.69 7.32
C CYS A 132 -8.80 -7.20 7.53
N SER A 133 -9.90 -6.72 6.94
CA SER A 133 -10.40 -5.34 7.09
C SER A 133 -11.55 -5.21 8.10
N ASN A 134 -11.87 -6.29 8.83
CA ASN A 134 -12.99 -6.28 9.77
C ASN A 134 -12.66 -5.48 11.02
N ARG A 135 -13.66 -4.73 11.50
CA ARG A 135 -13.67 -4.10 12.81
C ARG A 135 -14.77 -4.72 13.67
N PHE A 136 -14.53 -4.88 14.96
CA PHE A 136 -15.47 -5.52 15.88
C PHE A 136 -15.39 -4.90 17.27
N ARG A 137 -16.43 -5.07 18.09
CA ARG A 137 -16.44 -4.60 19.48
C ARG A 137 -15.73 -5.61 20.37
N LYS A 138 -14.96 -5.18 21.37
CA LYS A 138 -14.21 -6.08 22.27
C LYS A 138 -15.15 -6.96 23.11
N GLU A 139 -16.28 -6.40 23.53
CA GLU A 139 -17.26 -7.05 24.39
C GLU A 139 -18.38 -7.75 23.58
N GLY A 140 -18.27 -7.79 22.25
CA GLY A 140 -19.31 -8.30 21.35
C GLY A 140 -18.96 -9.63 20.67
N PRO A 141 -19.86 -10.14 19.79
CA PRO A 141 -19.57 -11.31 18.98
C PRO A 141 -18.39 -11.04 18.05
N VAL A 142 -17.40 -11.94 18.09
CA VAL A 142 -16.20 -11.85 17.24
C VAL A 142 -16.51 -12.42 15.85
N PRO A 143 -16.38 -11.63 14.78
CA PRO A 143 -16.67 -12.09 13.43
C PRO A 143 -15.64 -13.11 12.94
N ASP A 144 -16.06 -13.93 11.97
CA ASP A 144 -15.16 -14.81 11.24
C ASP A 144 -14.15 -13.99 10.43
N CYS A 145 -12.94 -14.50 10.34
CA CYS A 145 -11.79 -13.83 9.75
C CYS A 145 -11.23 -14.68 8.61
N GLN A 146 -11.11 -14.08 7.43
CA GLN A 146 -10.29 -14.61 6.34
C GLN A 146 -9.00 -13.79 6.28
N TYR A 147 -7.86 -14.43 6.49
CA TYR A 147 -6.59 -13.72 6.65
C TYR A 147 -5.41 -14.46 6.00
N HIS A 148 -4.30 -13.76 5.89
CA HIS A 148 -3.01 -14.29 5.46
C HIS A 148 -2.12 -14.53 6.68
N ARG A 149 -1.46 -15.70 6.72
CA ARG A 149 -0.60 -16.08 7.84
C ARG A 149 0.78 -15.41 7.80
N LEU A 150 1.21 -14.95 6.62
CA LEU A 150 2.52 -14.36 6.40
C LEU A 150 2.35 -12.91 5.90
N PRO A 151 3.35 -12.05 6.13
CA PRO A 151 3.33 -10.64 5.74
C PRO A 151 3.27 -10.44 4.22
N PRO A 152 2.97 -9.21 3.77
CA PRO A 152 2.98 -8.87 2.36
C PRO A 152 4.41 -8.73 1.82
N VAL A 153 4.56 -9.00 0.52
CA VAL A 153 5.81 -8.92 -0.23
C VAL A 153 5.59 -7.98 -1.41
N PHE A 154 6.50 -7.03 -1.58
CA PHE A 154 6.49 -6.06 -2.67
C PHE A 154 7.80 -6.17 -3.43
N HIS A 155 7.74 -6.64 -4.68
CA HIS A 155 8.93 -6.86 -5.51
C HIS A 155 8.61 -6.62 -6.99
N GLU A 156 9.49 -5.91 -7.70
CA GLU A 156 9.35 -5.65 -9.15
C GLU A 156 7.93 -5.22 -9.54
N THR A 157 7.37 -4.25 -8.80
CA THR A 157 5.99 -3.73 -8.93
C THR A 157 4.86 -4.71 -8.54
N ALA A 158 5.14 -6.00 -8.44
CA ALA A 158 4.20 -7.01 -7.97
C ALA A 158 4.03 -6.96 -6.45
N LYS A 159 2.78 -7.11 -6.01
CA LYS A 159 2.33 -7.07 -4.62
C LYS A 159 1.59 -8.37 -4.32
N TYR A 160 2.01 -9.10 -3.31
CA TYR A 160 1.39 -10.37 -2.95
C TYR A 160 1.61 -10.70 -1.48
N TRP A 161 0.88 -11.69 -0.97
CA TRP A 161 1.10 -12.22 0.38
C TRP A 161 2.12 -13.35 0.33
N ALA A 162 3.11 -13.38 1.23
CA ALA A 162 4.14 -14.43 1.21
C ALA A 162 3.56 -15.86 1.32
N CYS A 163 2.40 -16.03 1.95
CA CYS A 163 1.70 -17.30 2.01
C CYS A 163 1.00 -17.71 0.71
N CYS A 164 0.88 -16.80 -0.26
CA CYS A 164 0.16 -16.94 -1.53
C CYS A 164 0.95 -16.32 -2.71
N PRO A 165 2.18 -16.80 -3.01
CA PRO A 165 3.06 -16.18 -4.01
C PRO A 165 2.51 -16.19 -5.44
N LYS A 166 1.50 -17.03 -5.73
CA LYS A 166 0.83 -17.11 -7.03
C LYS A 166 -0.20 -16.00 -7.25
N LYS A 167 -0.75 -15.39 -6.18
CA LYS A 167 -1.75 -14.32 -6.26
C LYS A 167 -1.04 -12.97 -6.22
N LYS A 168 -0.56 -12.53 -7.38
CA LYS A 168 0.13 -11.24 -7.54
C LYS A 168 -0.84 -10.19 -8.06
N ALA A 169 -0.78 -9.01 -7.46
CA ALA A 169 -1.46 -7.82 -7.91
C ALA A 169 -0.43 -6.77 -8.32
N TYR A 170 -0.77 -5.93 -9.29
CA TYR A 170 0.12 -4.84 -9.74
C TYR A 170 -0.38 -3.48 -9.23
N ASP A 171 -1.65 -3.38 -8.85
CA ASP A 171 -2.24 -2.20 -8.22
C ASP A 171 -2.53 -2.43 -6.73
N TRP A 172 -2.57 -1.34 -5.95
CA TRP A 172 -2.81 -1.39 -4.51
C TRP A 172 -4.20 -1.94 -4.16
N GLU A 173 -5.23 -1.48 -4.86
CA GLU A 173 -6.61 -1.91 -4.63
C GLU A 173 -6.78 -3.40 -4.95
N GLU A 174 -6.14 -3.89 -6.01
CA GLU A 174 -6.15 -5.30 -6.38
C GLU A 174 -5.46 -6.14 -5.30
N PHE A 175 -4.33 -5.67 -4.76
CA PHE A 175 -3.63 -6.31 -3.65
C PHE A 175 -4.50 -6.41 -2.38
N GLN A 176 -5.21 -5.33 -2.01
CA GLN A 176 -6.12 -5.32 -0.86
C GLN A 176 -7.32 -6.25 -1.05
N ARG A 177 -7.75 -6.49 -2.29
CA ARG A 177 -8.84 -7.43 -2.62
C ARG A 177 -8.42 -8.90 -2.62
N ILE A 178 -7.13 -9.22 -2.48
CA ILE A 178 -6.69 -10.63 -2.43
C ILE A 178 -7.31 -11.29 -1.19
N PRO A 179 -8.15 -12.34 -1.35
CA PRO A 179 -8.81 -12.96 -0.22
C PRO A 179 -7.82 -13.79 0.61
N GLY A 180 -8.01 -13.72 1.92
CA GLY A 180 -7.27 -14.49 2.91
C GLY A 180 -7.23 -15.99 2.59
N CYS A 181 -6.08 -16.62 2.79
CA CYS A 181 -5.90 -18.05 2.54
C CYS A 181 -6.18 -18.94 3.75
N MET A 182 -6.40 -18.35 4.92
CA MET A 182 -6.75 -19.05 6.15
C MET A 182 -8.03 -18.48 6.73
N THR A 183 -8.73 -19.30 7.50
CA THR A 183 -9.95 -18.95 8.23
C THR A 183 -9.69 -19.01 9.73
N GLY A 184 -10.39 -18.18 10.50
CA GLY A 184 -10.27 -18.14 11.96
C GLY A 184 -11.21 -17.10 12.55
N LYS A 185 -10.99 -16.73 13.82
CA LYS A 185 -11.69 -15.60 14.46
C LYS A 185 -10.83 -14.34 14.40
N CYS A 186 -11.49 -13.18 14.28
CA CYS A 186 -10.81 -11.90 14.38
C CYS A 186 -10.18 -11.72 15.77
N THR A 187 -9.09 -10.98 15.86
CA THR A 187 -8.39 -10.71 17.13
C THR A 187 -7.79 -9.31 17.11
N ASP A 188 -7.75 -8.66 18.27
CA ASP A 188 -7.12 -7.36 18.48
C ASP A 188 -5.69 -7.49 19.06
N VAL A 189 -5.28 -8.71 19.39
CA VAL A 189 -3.95 -9.04 19.89
C VAL A 189 -3.01 -9.20 18.70
N LYS A 190 -1.90 -8.48 18.70
CA LYS A 190 -0.82 -8.72 17.73
C LYS A 190 -0.03 -9.91 18.24
N GLU A 191 0.23 -10.90 17.39
CA GLU A 191 1.14 -11.99 17.75
C GLU A 191 2.55 -11.40 17.88
N ASP A 192 3.17 -11.52 19.06
CA ASP A 192 4.54 -11.07 19.35
C ASP A 192 5.63 -11.93 18.65
N GLY A 193 5.29 -12.47 17.48
CA GLY A 193 6.23 -13.13 16.60
C GLY A 193 7.25 -12.13 16.07
N GLN A 194 8.49 -12.61 15.94
CA GLN A 194 9.65 -11.97 15.32
C GLN A 194 9.24 -10.84 14.35
N LYS A 195 9.72 -9.61 14.57
CA LYS A 195 9.41 -8.45 13.72
C LYS A 195 9.80 -8.74 12.27
N LEU A 196 8.89 -9.36 11.51
CA LEU A 196 9.09 -9.64 10.10
C LEU A 196 9.07 -8.30 9.40
N PHE A 197 10.20 -7.89 8.85
CA PHE A 197 10.33 -6.60 8.20
C PHE A 197 9.31 -6.48 7.07
N LEU A 198 8.55 -5.38 7.09
CA LEU A 198 7.59 -5.04 6.04
C LEU A 198 8.31 -5.01 4.69
N GLY A 199 7.85 -5.83 3.73
CA GLY A 199 8.47 -5.97 2.41
C GLY A 199 9.09 -7.34 2.16
N GLY A 200 9.16 -8.22 3.16
CA GLY A 200 9.56 -9.61 2.98
C GLY A 200 11.05 -9.80 2.69
N THR A 201 11.90 -8.81 2.99
CA THR A 201 13.37 -8.91 2.85
C THR A 201 13.93 -10.09 3.64
N ASP A 202 13.47 -10.30 4.88
CA ASP A 202 13.93 -11.38 5.75
C ASP A 202 13.45 -12.75 5.25
N LEU A 203 12.21 -12.82 4.73
CA LEU A 203 11.65 -14.03 4.14
C LEU A 203 12.34 -14.38 2.81
N ARG A 204 12.82 -13.37 2.07
CA ARG A 204 13.62 -13.56 0.86
C ARG A 204 14.98 -14.16 1.21
N GLU A 205 15.66 -13.68 2.25
CA GLU A 205 16.95 -14.24 2.69
C GLU A 205 16.82 -15.71 3.08
N GLN A 206 15.72 -16.07 3.78
CA GLN A 206 15.43 -17.46 4.13
C GLN A 206 15.05 -18.34 2.93
N ALA A 207 14.37 -17.77 1.93
CA ALA A 207 13.96 -18.49 0.71
C ALA A 207 15.07 -18.54 -0.36
N SER A 208 16.07 -17.65 -0.28
CA SER A 208 17.24 -17.67 -1.16
C SER A 208 18.28 -18.64 -0.60
N GLU A 209 18.43 -19.80 -1.21
CA GLU A 209 19.60 -20.69 -1.02
C GLU A 209 20.90 -20.08 -1.62
N GLY A 210 21.03 -18.75 -1.61
CA GLY A 210 22.12 -17.99 -2.22
C GLY A 210 23.12 -17.51 -1.16
N ALA A 211 24.40 -17.65 -1.47
CA ALA A 211 25.53 -17.37 -0.58
C ALA A 211 25.33 -16.12 0.29
N LYS A 212 25.47 -16.30 1.62
CA LYS A 212 25.45 -15.23 2.61
C LYS A 212 26.49 -14.17 2.22
N LEU A 213 26.02 -12.98 1.84
CA LEU A 213 26.88 -11.85 1.51
C LEU A 213 27.74 -11.51 2.73
N LYS A 214 29.07 -11.54 2.58
CA LYS A 214 30.00 -11.15 3.65
C LYS A 214 29.81 -9.65 3.92
N SER A 215 29.83 -9.24 5.20
CA SER A 215 29.74 -7.82 5.54
C SER A 215 31.01 -7.07 5.10
N ILE A 216 30.89 -5.75 4.96
CA ILE A 216 32.04 -4.88 4.67
C ILE A 216 33.11 -5.01 5.77
N ASP A 217 32.70 -5.20 7.02
CA ASP A 217 33.62 -5.42 8.14
C ASP A 217 34.36 -6.76 8.03
N ASP A 218 33.68 -7.82 7.57
CA ASP A 218 34.31 -9.12 7.30
C ASP A 218 35.33 -9.02 6.15
N PHE A 219 35.03 -8.23 5.12
CA PHE A 219 35.94 -7.98 4.01
C PHE A 219 37.16 -7.17 4.44
N ASN A 220 36.96 -6.10 5.21
CA ASN A 220 38.04 -5.24 5.72
C ASN A 220 38.95 -6.01 6.70
N LYS A 221 38.38 -6.87 7.53
CA LYS A 221 39.14 -7.73 8.45
C LYS A 221 39.97 -8.77 7.70
N ALA A 222 39.44 -9.37 6.63
CA ALA A 222 40.18 -10.29 5.78
C ALA A 222 41.33 -9.58 5.04
N GLN A 223 41.12 -8.35 4.57
CA GLN A 223 42.17 -7.54 3.94
C GLN A 223 43.28 -7.17 4.96
N ALA A 224 42.92 -6.76 6.17
CA ALA A 224 43.89 -6.40 7.21
C ALA A 224 44.75 -7.58 7.71
N GLN A 225 44.26 -8.82 7.54
CA GLN A 225 44.98 -10.04 7.92
C GLN A 225 45.83 -10.64 6.80
N GLY A 226 46.08 -9.90 5.71
CA GLY A 226 46.90 -10.39 4.58
C GLY A 226 46.09 -11.01 3.45
N GLY A 227 44.81 -10.61 3.30
CA GLY A 227 43.91 -11.10 2.26
C GLY A 227 43.25 -12.45 2.61
N GLU A 228 42.54 -13.05 1.65
CA GLU A 228 41.83 -14.32 1.88
C GLU A 228 42.78 -15.53 2.08
N ALA A 229 44.07 -15.41 1.74
CA ALA A 229 45.03 -16.51 1.78
C ALA A 229 45.59 -16.81 3.18
N ALA A 230 45.88 -15.79 3.99
CA ALA A 230 46.35 -15.96 5.37
C ALA A 230 45.39 -16.79 6.25
N PRO A 231 44.06 -16.53 6.28
CA PRO A 231 43.13 -17.35 7.04
C PRO A 231 42.95 -18.76 6.46
N VAL A 232 43.30 -19.00 5.18
CA VAL A 232 43.28 -20.34 4.57
C VAL A 232 44.48 -21.17 5.04
N LEU A 233 45.68 -20.59 5.10
CA LEU A 233 46.88 -21.25 5.63
C LEU A 233 46.73 -21.57 7.13
N ASP A 234 46.15 -20.67 7.91
CA ASP A 234 45.86 -20.91 9.34
C ASP A 234 44.85 -22.04 9.55
N ARG A 235 43.82 -22.14 8.70
CA ARG A 235 42.87 -23.26 8.74
C ARG A 235 43.56 -24.56 8.34
N LEU A 236 44.37 -24.54 7.29
CA LEU A 236 45.10 -25.72 6.84
C LEU A 236 46.07 -26.22 7.93
N LYS A 237 46.78 -25.31 8.61
CA LYS A 237 47.64 -25.64 9.74
C LYS A 237 46.91 -26.41 10.84
N LYS A 238 45.70 -25.95 11.21
CA LYS A 238 44.87 -26.64 12.22
C LYS A 238 44.43 -28.02 11.75
N VAL A 239 44.01 -28.16 10.49
CA VAL A 239 43.64 -29.46 9.91
C VAL A 239 44.84 -30.41 9.87
N MET A 240 46.03 -29.93 9.51
CA MET A 240 47.23 -30.77 9.51
C MET A 240 47.65 -31.18 10.92
N GLN A 241 47.48 -30.30 11.92
CA GLN A 241 47.68 -30.65 13.33
C GLN A 241 46.71 -31.74 13.82
N GLU A 242 45.44 -31.71 13.40
CA GLU A 242 44.48 -32.79 13.69
C GLU A 242 44.86 -34.12 13.03
N LEU A 243 45.60 -34.08 11.91
CA LEU A 243 46.16 -35.25 11.22
C LEU A 243 47.54 -35.66 11.77
N ASP A 244 47.92 -35.16 12.94
CA ASP A 244 49.18 -35.45 13.65
C ASP A 244 50.45 -34.95 12.91
N VAL A 245 50.31 -33.92 12.07
CA VAL A 245 51.46 -33.22 11.47
C VAL A 245 51.90 -32.10 12.41
N GLU A 246 53.18 -32.10 12.78
CA GLU A 246 53.72 -31.08 13.68
C GLU A 246 53.55 -29.66 13.13
N PRO A 247 53.00 -28.72 13.91
CA PRO A 247 52.79 -27.33 13.47
C PRO A 247 54.07 -26.63 13.02
N GLU A 248 55.21 -26.99 13.62
CA GLU A 248 56.52 -26.45 13.27
C GLU A 248 56.98 -26.91 11.89
N LEU A 249 56.67 -28.16 11.51
CA LEU A 249 56.96 -28.68 10.17
C LEU A 249 56.14 -27.94 9.11
N PHE A 250 54.86 -27.65 9.39
CA PHE A 250 54.02 -26.85 8.51
C PHE A 250 54.59 -25.44 8.30
N ASP A 251 55.02 -24.77 9.37
CA ASP A 251 55.62 -23.44 9.29
C ASP A 251 56.93 -23.44 8.50
N GLN A 252 57.76 -24.48 8.65
CA GLN A 252 58.99 -24.64 7.88
C GLN A 252 58.70 -24.77 6.38
N VAL A 253 57.69 -25.55 6.00
CA VAL A 253 57.28 -25.72 4.59
C VAL A 253 56.74 -24.40 4.01
N VAL A 254 55.85 -23.73 4.73
CA VAL A 254 55.26 -22.45 4.30
C VAL A 254 56.35 -21.38 4.14
N ASN A 255 57.27 -21.29 5.10
CA ASN A 255 58.38 -20.33 5.04
C ASN A 255 59.39 -20.68 3.93
N GLY A 256 59.63 -21.96 3.66
CA GLY A 256 60.46 -22.41 2.55
C GLY A 256 59.91 -21.97 1.20
N ILE A 257 58.62 -22.24 0.95
CA ILE A 257 57.92 -21.82 -0.28
C ILE A 257 57.87 -20.29 -0.37
N LYS A 258 57.62 -19.59 0.76
CA LYS A 258 57.63 -18.12 0.81
C LYS A 258 58.98 -17.56 0.37
N LYS A 259 60.10 -18.12 0.85
CA LYS A 259 61.46 -17.69 0.50
C LYS A 259 61.83 -17.95 -0.96
N GLU A 260 61.28 -19.01 -1.56
CA GLU A 260 61.45 -19.30 -2.99
C GLU A 260 60.70 -18.32 -3.89
N LEU A 261 59.56 -17.79 -3.42
CA LEU A 261 58.71 -16.85 -4.14
C LEU A 261 59.03 -15.37 -3.83
N GLU A 262 59.76 -15.09 -2.75
CA GLU A 262 60.19 -13.75 -2.30
C GLU A 262 60.96 -12.92 -3.36
N PRO A 263 61.82 -13.49 -4.23
CA PRO A 263 62.54 -12.73 -5.26
C PRO A 263 61.64 -12.09 -6.33
N GLN A 264 60.35 -12.42 -6.36
CA GLN A 264 59.41 -11.97 -7.39
C GLN A 264 58.81 -10.57 -7.12
N GLY A 265 59.13 -9.94 -5.98
CA GLY A 265 58.76 -8.55 -5.69
C GLY A 265 57.26 -8.29 -5.48
N LEU A 266 56.48 -9.31 -5.10
CA LEU A 266 55.05 -9.19 -4.82
C LEU A 266 54.77 -8.56 -3.44
N ALA A 267 53.60 -7.93 -3.30
CA ALA A 267 53.10 -7.49 -2.00
C ALA A 267 52.79 -8.69 -1.08
N ASP A 268 52.92 -8.51 0.24
CA ASP A 268 52.80 -9.60 1.22
C ASP A 268 51.52 -10.44 1.10
N ALA A 269 50.38 -9.81 0.79
CA ALA A 269 49.11 -10.50 0.61
C ALA A 269 49.08 -11.39 -0.66
N ASP A 270 49.70 -10.92 -1.75
CA ASP A 270 49.80 -11.67 -3.00
C ASP A 270 50.85 -12.78 -2.90
N LEU A 271 51.91 -12.55 -2.13
CA LEU A 271 52.91 -13.56 -1.81
C LEU A 271 52.29 -14.71 -1.01
N LEU A 272 51.49 -14.42 0.02
CA LEU A 272 50.79 -15.45 0.79
C LEU A 272 49.76 -16.22 -0.04
N LYS A 273 49.12 -15.56 -1.00
CA LYS A 273 48.23 -16.22 -1.96
C LYS A 273 48.99 -17.18 -2.88
N ALA A 274 50.12 -16.75 -3.43
CA ALA A 274 50.98 -17.59 -4.27
C ALA A 274 51.53 -18.81 -3.49
N VAL A 275 51.91 -18.62 -2.23
CA VAL A 275 52.33 -19.70 -1.34
C VAL A 275 51.20 -20.71 -1.10
N ALA A 276 49.97 -20.23 -0.86
CA ALA A 276 48.80 -21.10 -0.68
C ALA A 276 48.47 -21.91 -1.94
N ASP A 277 48.56 -21.29 -3.12
CA ASP A 277 48.31 -21.94 -4.40
C ASP A 277 49.35 -23.02 -4.72
N GLU A 278 50.64 -22.74 -4.47
CA GLU A 278 51.74 -23.70 -4.70
C GLU A 278 51.66 -24.88 -3.73
N LEU A 279 51.40 -24.62 -2.44
CA LEU A 279 51.18 -25.67 -1.45
C LEU A 279 49.98 -26.55 -1.82
N GLY A 280 48.88 -25.94 -2.25
CA GLY A 280 47.68 -26.65 -2.71
C GLY A 280 47.95 -27.54 -3.94
N SER A 281 48.73 -27.04 -4.90
CA SER A 281 49.18 -27.80 -6.07
C SER A 281 49.99 -29.03 -5.67
N ASN A 282 50.92 -28.87 -4.72
CA ASN A 282 51.79 -29.95 -4.27
C ASN A 282 51.04 -31.01 -3.44
N LEU A 283 50.14 -30.60 -2.54
CA LEU A 283 49.25 -31.53 -1.83
C LEU A 283 48.35 -32.31 -2.80
N LYS A 284 47.81 -31.65 -3.82
CA LYS A 284 46.98 -32.31 -4.85
C LYS A 284 47.78 -33.34 -5.64
N LYS A 285 49.05 -33.08 -5.98
CA LYS A 285 49.93 -34.05 -6.63
C LYS A 285 50.18 -35.27 -5.73
N MET A 286 50.47 -35.05 -4.44
CA MET A 286 50.68 -36.15 -3.49
C MET A 286 49.43 -37.01 -3.33
N MET A 287 48.25 -36.40 -3.16
CA MET A 287 47.00 -37.17 -3.07
C MET A 287 46.68 -37.95 -4.35
N LYS A 288 46.99 -37.40 -5.53
CA LYS A 288 46.87 -38.13 -6.79
C LYS A 288 47.82 -39.33 -6.87
N ASN A 289 49.04 -39.20 -6.37
CA ASN A 289 50.00 -40.30 -6.33
C ASN A 289 49.55 -41.40 -5.35
N VAL A 290 49.10 -41.03 -4.15
CA VAL A 290 48.51 -41.97 -3.19
C VAL A 290 47.29 -42.67 -3.79
N ALA A 291 46.39 -41.93 -4.45
CA ALA A 291 45.25 -42.53 -5.14
C ALA A 291 45.70 -43.50 -6.25
N ALA A 292 46.73 -43.15 -7.03
CA ALA A 292 47.26 -44.00 -8.08
C ALA A 292 47.93 -45.28 -7.53
N GLU A 293 48.59 -45.21 -6.38
CA GLU A 293 49.14 -46.39 -5.69
C GLU A 293 48.05 -47.29 -5.12
N GLN A 294 47.04 -46.71 -4.45
CA GLN A 294 45.91 -47.48 -3.91
C GLN A 294 45.06 -48.14 -5.02
N LEU A 295 44.97 -47.52 -6.19
CA LEU A 295 44.29 -48.07 -7.36
C LEU A 295 45.15 -49.08 -8.15
N ARG A 296 46.47 -49.10 -7.96
CA ARG A 296 47.38 -50.11 -8.52
C ARG A 296 47.40 -51.42 -7.71
N ILE A 297 46.90 -51.41 -6.47
CA ILE A 297 46.84 -52.59 -5.58
C ILE A 297 45.52 -53.38 -5.76
N LYS A 298 44.78 -53.17 -6.85
CA LYS A 298 43.64 -54.02 -7.25
C LYS A 298 43.88 -54.72 -8.58
#